data_AF-A0A9Q3ECB7-F1
#
_entry.id   AF-A0A9Q3ECB7-F1
#
_cell.length_a   1.000
_cell.length_b   1.000
_cell.length_c   1.000
_cell.angle_alpha   90.00
_cell.angle_beta   90.00
_cell.angle_gamma   90.00
#
_symmetry.space_group_name_H-M   'P 1'
#
loop_
_entity.id
_entity.type
_entity.pdbx_description
1 polymer ?
#
loop_
_entity_poly.entity_id
_entity_poly.type
_entity_poly.pdbx_seq_one_letter_code
_entity_poly.pdbx_strand_id
1 'polypeptide(L)'
;MPMERLFDIQPDPTQWFPFGARAIVHVPQEKHTKLDTRATECILLTYPKLGKGWTFLNIPSCRIFTSTSAIFPDYQHLPVATTTKKGYVAFLLNHLRLGDVAMYSIHQEQDKAIGALPLVADVNL
;
A
#
# COMPACT_ATOMS: atom_id res chain seq x y z
N MET A 1 -4.88 12.94 -4.18
CA MET A 1 -5.25 11.67 -4.84
C MET A 1 -6.55 11.85 -5.62
N PRO A 2 -6.81 11.13 -6.72
CA PRO A 2 -8.01 11.33 -7.57
C PRO A 2 -9.35 11.30 -6.83
N MET A 3 -9.50 10.48 -5.79
CA MET A 3 -10.75 10.40 -5.01
C MET A 3 -11.04 11.63 -4.14
N GLU A 4 -10.02 12.32 -3.62
CA GLU A 4 -10.21 13.56 -2.86
C GLU A 4 -10.88 14.63 -3.72
N ARG A 5 -10.53 14.69 -5.01
CA ARG A 5 -11.14 15.63 -5.97
C ARG A 5 -12.53 15.19 -6.46
N LEU A 6 -12.85 13.90 -6.36
CA LEU A 6 -14.11 13.36 -6.89
C LEU A 6 -15.25 13.40 -5.86
N PHE A 7 -14.90 13.26 -4.57
CA PHE A 7 -15.86 13.12 -3.50
C PHE A 7 -15.72 14.17 -2.38
N ASP A 8 -14.71 15.05 -2.43
CA ASP A 8 -14.39 16.03 -1.39
C ASP A 8 -14.30 15.44 0.03
N ILE A 9 -14.02 14.14 0.12
CA ILE A 9 -13.84 13.39 1.36
C ILE A 9 -12.36 13.08 1.49
N GLN A 10 -11.79 13.41 2.64
CA GLN A 10 -10.42 13.04 2.98
C GLN A 10 -10.38 11.52 3.26
N PRO A 11 -9.76 10.71 2.39
CA PRO A 11 -9.82 9.26 2.52
C PRO A 11 -8.92 8.81 3.68
N ASP A 12 -9.47 8.03 4.61
CA ASP A 12 -8.68 7.33 5.61
C ASP A 12 -7.95 6.15 4.93
N PRO A 13 -6.62 6.19 4.77
CA PRO A 13 -5.88 5.18 4.01
C PRO A 13 -6.02 3.76 4.59
N THR A 14 -6.45 3.61 5.83
CA THR A 14 -6.70 2.28 6.44
C THR A 14 -8.01 1.63 5.99
N GLN A 15 -8.91 2.40 5.36
CA GLN A 15 -10.25 1.93 4.98
C GLN A 15 -10.40 1.62 3.49
N TRP A 16 -9.39 1.93 2.68
CA TRP A 16 -9.42 1.74 1.24
C TRP A 16 -8.52 0.58 0.82
N PHE A 17 -9.13 -0.43 0.22
CA PHE A 17 -8.50 -1.60 -0.34
C PHE A 17 -8.83 -1.71 -1.84
N PRO A 18 -7.97 -2.33 -2.66
CA PRO A 18 -8.27 -2.51 -4.08
C PRO A 18 -9.49 -3.42 -4.28
N PHE A 19 -10.27 -3.14 -5.32
CA PHE A 19 -11.35 -4.04 -5.73
C PHE A 19 -10.79 -5.43 -6.07
N GLY A 20 -11.53 -6.47 -5.71
CA GLY A 20 -11.05 -7.85 -5.85
C GLY A 20 -10.19 -8.33 -4.67
N ALA A 21 -9.88 -7.47 -3.70
CA ALA A 21 -9.11 -7.88 -2.52
C ALA A 21 -9.80 -9.00 -1.74
N ARG A 22 -8.98 -9.96 -1.30
CA ARG A 22 -9.40 -11.04 -0.41
C ARG A 22 -9.65 -10.50 0.99
N ALA A 23 -10.82 -10.80 1.52
CA ALA A 23 -11.26 -10.32 2.82
C ALA A 23 -11.85 -11.45 3.66
N ILE A 24 -11.55 -11.46 4.95
CA ILE A 24 -12.15 -12.32 5.95
C ILE A 24 -13.20 -11.49 6.68
N VAL A 25 -14.48 -11.75 6.40
CA VAL A 25 -15.60 -10.94 6.89
C VAL A 25 -16.22 -11.62 8.10
N HIS A 26 -16.46 -10.86 9.18
CA HIS A 26 -17.10 -11.38 10.37
C HIS A 26 -18.58 -11.66 10.13
N VAL A 27 -19.05 -12.84 10.54
CA VAL A 27 -20.47 -13.22 10.46
C VAL A 27 -21.16 -12.79 11.75
N PRO A 28 -22.25 -11.99 11.71
CA PRO A 28 -22.96 -11.56 12.91
C PRO A 28 -23.47 -12.72 13.76
N GLN A 29 -23.54 -12.51 15.09
CA GLN A 29 -23.93 -13.53 16.07
C GLN A 29 -25.31 -14.12 15.91
N GLU A 30 -26.23 -13.35 15.34
CA GLU A 30 -27.57 -13.78 15.02
C GLU A 30 -27.64 -14.87 13.95
N LYS A 31 -26.56 -15.06 13.17
CA LYS A 31 -26.50 -15.97 12.02
C LYS A 31 -25.61 -17.19 12.25
N HIS A 32 -25.05 -17.37 13.44
CA HIS A 32 -24.14 -18.47 13.73
C HIS A 32 -24.53 -19.30 14.96
N THR A 33 -24.49 -20.61 14.82
CA THR A 33 -24.55 -21.58 15.92
C THR A 33 -23.15 -21.75 16.53
N LYS A 34 -23.01 -22.31 17.74
CA LYS A 34 -21.70 -22.51 18.41
C LYS A 34 -20.64 -23.21 17.55
N LEU A 35 -21.05 -24.02 16.57
CA LEU A 35 -20.19 -24.81 15.70
C LEU A 35 -19.96 -24.17 14.32
N ASP A 36 -20.62 -23.06 14.00
CA ASP A 36 -20.47 -22.43 12.70
C ASP A 36 -19.21 -21.56 12.64
N THR A 37 -18.59 -21.48 11.46
CA THR A 37 -17.43 -20.65 11.21
C THR A 37 -17.76 -19.17 11.45
N ARG A 38 -17.02 -18.53 12.37
CA ARG A 38 -17.27 -17.14 12.81
C ARG A 38 -16.91 -16.06 11.79
N ALA A 39 -16.25 -16.45 10.70
CA ALA A 39 -15.86 -15.57 9.63
C ALA A 39 -15.89 -16.31 8.30
N THR A 40 -16.11 -15.58 7.21
CA THR A 40 -16.14 -16.15 5.87
C THR A 40 -15.21 -15.38 4.96
N GLU A 41 -14.49 -16.13 4.13
CA GLU A 41 -13.65 -15.56 3.08
C GLU A 41 -14.53 -15.05 1.93
N CYS A 42 -14.29 -13.80 1.54
CA CYS A 42 -15.07 -13.09 0.54
C CYS A 42 -14.17 -12.17 -0.30
N ILE A 43 -14.69 -11.71 -1.43
CA ILE A 43 -14.02 -10.76 -2.32
C ILE A 43 -14.66 -9.37 -2.15
N LEU A 44 -13.85 -8.33 -2.02
CA LEU A 44 -14.31 -6.94 -2.02
C LEU A 44 -14.80 -6.53 -3.42
N LEU A 45 -16.08 -6.15 -3.53
CA LEU A 45 -16.67 -5.69 -4.77
C LEU A 45 -16.69 -4.16 -4.87
N THR A 46 -17.31 -3.50 -3.90
CA THR A 46 -17.60 -2.06 -3.97
C THR A 46 -17.68 -1.42 -2.60
N TYR A 47 -17.61 -0.08 -2.60
CA TYR A 47 -17.94 0.75 -1.45
C TYR A 47 -19.43 1.16 -1.55
N PRO A 48 -20.25 0.96 -0.51
CA PRO A 48 -21.65 1.38 -0.52
C PRO A 48 -21.78 2.91 -0.65
N LYS A 49 -22.70 3.38 -1.50
CA LYS A 49 -22.95 4.82 -1.73
C LYS A 49 -23.53 5.53 -0.51
N LEU A 50 -24.35 4.82 0.27
CA LEU A 50 -25.03 5.29 1.48
C LEU A 50 -24.80 4.25 2.57
N GLY A 51 -23.84 4.53 3.46
CA GLY A 51 -23.53 3.65 4.59
C GLY A 51 -22.04 3.57 4.90
N LYS A 52 -21.72 2.92 6.02
CA LYS A 52 -20.35 2.59 6.41
C LYS A 52 -20.06 1.13 6.06
N GLY A 53 -18.80 0.83 5.75
CA GLY A 53 -18.32 -0.52 5.48
C GLY A 53 -18.10 -0.82 4.00
N TRP A 54 -18.09 -2.09 3.67
CA TRP A 54 -17.72 -2.60 2.35
C TRP A 54 -18.74 -3.63 1.86
N THR A 55 -18.84 -3.75 0.54
CA THR A 55 -19.67 -4.76 -0.13
C THR A 55 -18.82 -5.94 -0.55
N PHE A 56 -19.21 -7.13 -0.12
CA PHE A 56 -18.46 -8.36 -0.32
C PHE A 56 -19.26 -9.37 -1.13
N LEU A 57 -18.56 -10.15 -1.96
CA LEU A 57 -19.07 -11.33 -2.62
C LEU A 57 -18.57 -12.58 -1.88
N ASN A 58 -19.49 -13.37 -1.38
CA ASN A 58 -19.21 -14.73 -0.93
C ASN A 58 -19.27 -15.67 -2.15
N ILE A 59 -18.12 -16.19 -2.55
CA ILE A 59 -18.00 -17.08 -3.73
C ILE A 59 -18.86 -18.34 -3.59
N PRO A 60 -18.78 -19.14 -2.50
CA PRO A 60 -19.51 -20.41 -2.45
C PRO A 60 -21.03 -20.24 -2.42
N SER A 61 -21.55 -19.15 -1.85
CA SER A 61 -23.00 -18.89 -1.83
C SER A 61 -23.49 -17.98 -2.97
N CYS A 62 -22.57 -17.40 -3.75
CA CYS A 62 -22.85 -16.37 -4.75
C CYS A 62 -23.70 -15.20 -4.20
N ARG A 63 -23.53 -14.88 -2.91
CA ARG A 63 -24.30 -13.81 -2.24
C ARG A 63 -23.47 -12.57 -2.03
N ILE A 64 -24.11 -11.44 -2.29
CA ILE A 64 -23.55 -10.11 -2.04
C ILE A 64 -24.13 -9.58 -0.73
N PHE A 65 -23.27 -9.07 0.15
CA PHE A 65 -23.70 -8.47 1.41
C PHE A 65 -22.74 -7.37 1.85
N THR A 66 -23.21 -6.47 2.70
CA THR A 66 -22.43 -5.37 3.24
C THR A 66 -22.00 -5.67 4.68
N SER A 67 -20.74 -5.40 5.01
CA SER A 67 -20.24 -5.52 6.38
C SER A 67 -19.23 -4.42 6.71
N THR A 68 -19.24 -3.97 7.96
CA THR A 68 -18.29 -2.99 8.51
C THR A 68 -17.08 -3.65 9.17
N SER A 69 -17.11 -4.97 9.37
CA SER A 69 -16.05 -5.71 10.07
C SER A 69 -15.46 -6.76 9.14
N ALA A 70 -14.29 -6.45 8.60
CA ALA A 70 -13.53 -7.32 7.71
C ALA A 70 -12.04 -7.12 7.92
N ILE A 71 -11.28 -8.20 7.74
CA ILE A 71 -9.82 -8.22 7.80
C ILE A 71 -9.29 -8.55 6.41
N PHE A 72 -8.33 -7.78 5.93
CA PHE A 72 -7.71 -7.95 4.63
C PHE A 72 -6.30 -8.54 4.83
N PRO A 73 -6.14 -9.88 4.85
CA PRO A 73 -4.88 -10.53 5.24
C PRO A 73 -3.70 -10.08 4.38
N ASP A 74 -3.90 -9.97 3.07
CA ASP A 74 -2.86 -9.61 2.11
C ASP A 74 -2.38 -8.15 2.24
N TYR A 75 -3.13 -7.34 3.00
CA TYR A 75 -2.90 -5.90 3.16
C TYR A 75 -2.55 -5.50 4.60
N GLN A 76 -2.45 -6.47 5.54
CA GLN A 76 -2.10 -6.18 6.95
C GLN A 76 -0.64 -5.74 7.13
N HIS A 77 0.27 -6.24 6.29
CA HIS A 77 1.71 -6.01 6.40
C HIS A 77 2.21 -4.83 5.57
N LEU A 78 1.32 -4.17 4.84
CA LEU A 78 1.70 -3.01 4.06
C LEU A 78 1.96 -1.86 5.03
N PRO A 79 3.11 -1.16 4.92
CA PRO A 79 3.34 0.04 5.70
C PRO A 79 2.35 1.11 5.23
N VAL A 80 1.16 1.15 5.84
CA VAL A 80 0.28 2.31 5.78
C VAL A 80 1.05 3.40 6.50
N ALA A 81 1.38 4.49 5.80
CA ALA A 81 2.09 5.62 6.36
C ALA A 81 1.24 6.31 7.44
N THR A 82 1.20 5.72 8.63
CA THR A 82 0.48 6.22 9.80
C THR A 82 1.34 7.30 10.46
N THR A 83 1.32 8.52 9.90
CA THR A 83 1.84 9.77 10.53
C THR A 83 2.97 9.53 11.54
N THR A 84 4.12 9.03 11.07
CA THR A 84 5.31 8.94 11.90
C THR A 84 5.97 10.31 11.88
N LYS A 85 5.97 10.99 13.05
CA LYS A 85 6.51 12.34 13.34
C LYS A 85 7.11 13.07 12.13
N LYS A 86 6.38 14.08 11.64
CA LYS A 86 6.64 14.96 10.48
C LYS A 86 8.08 15.47 10.26
N GLY A 87 9.02 15.31 11.19
CA GLY A 87 10.38 15.85 11.09
C GLY A 87 11.28 15.08 10.11
N TYR A 88 11.50 13.78 10.31
CA TYR A 88 12.57 13.06 9.61
C TYR A 88 12.21 12.70 8.15
N VAL A 89 10.98 12.22 7.92
CA VAL A 89 10.54 11.86 6.56
C VAL A 89 10.31 13.10 5.69
N ALA A 90 9.79 14.20 6.26
CA ALA A 90 9.66 15.45 5.52
C ALA A 90 11.02 16.10 5.26
N PHE A 91 11.98 15.98 6.19
CA PHE A 91 13.37 16.36 5.95
C PHE A 91 13.95 15.58 4.77
N LEU A 92 13.83 14.24 4.75
CA LEU A 92 14.31 13.43 3.64
C LEU A 92 13.62 13.78 2.31
N LEU A 93 12.30 13.94 2.28
CA LEU A 93 11.58 14.34 1.07
C LEU A 93 11.95 15.74 0.57
N ASN A 94 12.19 16.69 1.48
CA ASN A 94 12.52 18.07 1.10
C ASN A 94 13.98 18.24 0.64
N HIS A 95 14.87 17.33 1.04
CA HIS A 95 16.27 17.30 0.62
C HIS A 95 16.55 16.34 -0.54
N LEU A 96 15.61 15.45 -0.89
CA LEU A 96 15.61 14.68 -2.13
C LEU A 96 15.14 15.59 -3.29
N ARG A 97 15.99 16.54 -3.67
CA ARG A 97 15.77 17.36 -4.86
C ARG A 97 16.47 16.73 -6.05
N LEU A 98 15.68 16.15 -6.95
CA LEU A 98 16.16 15.63 -8.22
C LEU A 98 16.61 16.82 -9.08
N GLY A 99 17.92 16.98 -9.28
CA GLY A 99 18.50 17.99 -10.17
C GLY A 99 19.26 19.16 -9.51
N ASP A 100 19.34 19.24 -8.19
CA ASP A 100 20.07 20.33 -7.49
C ASP A 100 21.58 20.07 -7.31
N VAL A 101 22.05 18.88 -7.68
CA VAL A 101 23.49 18.55 -7.67
C VAL A 101 24.09 18.87 -9.04
N ALA A 102 25.23 19.57 -9.07
CA ALA A 102 25.99 19.85 -10.29
C ALA A 102 26.61 18.56 -10.86
N MET A 103 25.74 17.73 -11.45
CA MET A 103 26.00 16.38 -11.96
C MET A 103 27.23 16.36 -12.87
N TYR A 104 27.37 17.37 -13.72
CA TYR A 104 28.45 17.48 -14.70
C TYR A 104 29.84 17.56 -14.05
N SER A 105 29.97 18.29 -12.95
CA SER A 105 31.25 18.48 -12.26
C SER A 105 31.68 17.20 -11.54
N ILE A 106 30.72 16.53 -10.89
CA ILE A 106 30.97 15.30 -10.14
C ILE A 106 31.33 14.15 -11.09
N HIS A 107 30.61 14.01 -12.21
CA HIS A 107 30.93 13.01 -13.23
C HIS A 107 32.34 13.22 -13.80
N GLN A 108 32.71 14.46 -14.09
CA GLN A 108 34.03 14.77 -14.65
C GLN A 108 35.18 14.48 -13.66
N GLU A 109 34.96 14.71 -12.36
CA GLU A 109 35.94 14.36 -11.32
C GLU A 109 36.07 12.84 -11.15
N GLN A 110 34.97 12.10 -11.22
CA GLN A 110 34.97 10.64 -11.13
C GLN A 110 35.66 10.00 -12.33
N ASP A 111 35.39 10.48 -13.54
CA ASP A 111 36.06 9.98 -14.76
C ASP A 111 37.57 10.24 -14.71
N LYS A 112 37.99 11.40 -14.18
CA LYS A 112 39.42 11.69 -13.93
C LYS A 112 40.02 10.74 -12.90
N ALA A 113 39.30 10.44 -11.81
CA ALA A 113 39.77 9.53 -10.77
C ALA A 113 39.88 8.09 -11.29
N ILE A 114 38.95 7.63 -12.11
CA ILE A 114 38.98 6.31 -12.77
C ILE A 114 40.18 6.22 -13.71
N GLY A 115 40.44 7.28 -14.50
CA GLY A 115 41.62 7.34 -15.38
C GLY A 115 42.96 7.38 -14.64
N ALA A 116 42.97 7.77 -13.36
CA ALA A 116 44.16 7.80 -12.53
C ALA A 116 44.43 6.48 -11.77
N LEU A 117 43.52 5.50 -11.84
CA LEU A 117 43.74 4.21 -11.22
C LEU A 117 44.79 3.41 -12.02
N PRO A 118 45.77 2.78 -11.34
CA PRO A 118 46.75 1.95 -12.02
C PRO A 118 46.06 0.72 -12.60
N LEU A 119 46.19 0.54 -13.92
CA LEU A 119 45.73 -0.65 -14.61
C LEU A 119 46.52 -1.86 -14.09
N VAL A 120 45.88 -2.70 -13.28
CA VAL A 120 46.40 -4.02 -12.95
C VAL A 120 46.27 -4.85 -14.22
N ALA A 121 47.40 -5.12 -14.88
CA ALA A 121 47.42 -6.02 -16.03
C ALA A 121 46.93 -7.40 -15.58
N ASP A 122 45.93 -7.94 -16.28
CA ASP A 122 45.43 -9.28 -16.04
C ASP A 122 46.59 -10.28 -16.10
N VAL A 123 46.70 -11.08 -15.03
CA VAL A 123 47.74 -12.10 -14.88
C VAL A 123 47.54 -13.13 -15.98
N ASN A 124 48.47 -13.17 -16.94
CA ASN A 124 48.50 -14.20 -17.99
C ASN A 124 48.62 -15.59 -17.35
N LEU A 125 47.69 -16.48 -17.74
CA LEU A 125 47.67 -17.90 -17.41
C LEU A 125 48.69 -18.67 -18.25
#